data_AF-A0A7X4GK74-F1
#
_entry.id   AF-A0A7X4GK74-F1
#
_cell.length_a   1.000
_cell.length_b   1.000
_cell.length_c   1.000
_cell.angle_alpha   90.00
_cell.angle_beta   90.00
_cell.angle_gamma   90.00
#
_symmetry.space_group_name_H-M   'P 1'
#
loop_
_entity.id
_entity.type
_entity.pdbx_description
1 polymer ?
#
loop_
_entity_poly.entity_id
_entity_poly.type
_entity_poly.pdbx_seq_one_letter_code
_entity_poly.pdbx_strand_id
1 'polypeptide(L)'
;MSHMTNAADIDDVCDAVREERALRGGKYRVGLAVDSVDFSPLILDDPVPLGRQVLYAANIRDLDRYSLFVVSEGGDFEDVRPDEAVDLRERKAYRFIAFSGDPLYRFTLNGRRIVWGMPTVSEEALRALSGIGAEQAVFLEIRGGTDRLIRPGSQVDLTEPGVEAFITAALAQNFPFFVNDKRYTTDKRILTGAEIKAFVPGWDSTHDLVLEGHGSEPDQLVSDEERVRIDIEHGVRRFSSVPKANFG
;
A
#
# COMPACT_ATOMS: atom_id res chain seq x y z
N MET A 1 -29.35 -20.68 -26.79
CA MET A 1 -29.93 -19.67 -25.88
C MET A 1 -28.85 -19.30 -24.88
N SER A 2 -28.25 -18.13 -25.06
CA SER A 2 -27.22 -17.61 -24.16
C SER A 2 -27.91 -17.14 -22.87
N HIS A 3 -27.66 -17.81 -21.75
CA HIS A 3 -28.07 -17.31 -20.45
C HIS A 3 -27.16 -16.14 -20.07
N MET A 4 -27.69 -14.92 -20.19
CA MET A 4 -27.18 -13.77 -19.45
C MET A 4 -27.45 -14.03 -17.97
N THR A 5 -26.40 -14.37 -17.21
CA THR A 5 -26.45 -14.43 -15.75
C THR A 5 -26.79 -13.03 -15.23
N ASN A 6 -27.95 -12.90 -14.57
CA ASN A 6 -28.38 -11.63 -14.01
C ASN A 6 -27.46 -11.27 -12.82
N ALA A 7 -26.90 -10.07 -12.78
CA ALA A 7 -25.96 -9.62 -11.75
C ALA A 7 -26.56 -9.60 -10.31
N ALA A 8 -27.88 -9.78 -10.18
CA ALA A 8 -28.62 -9.73 -8.93
C ALA A 8 -28.48 -10.98 -8.02
N ASP A 9 -27.87 -12.07 -8.51
CA ASP A 9 -27.76 -13.36 -7.79
C ASP A 9 -26.31 -13.66 -7.31
N ILE A 10 -25.41 -12.68 -7.42
CA ILE A 10 -24.03 -12.80 -6.95
C ILE A 10 -23.82 -11.79 -5.83
N ASP A 11 -23.54 -12.28 -4.63
CA ASP A 11 -23.11 -11.43 -3.52
C ASP A 11 -21.59 -11.35 -3.44
N ASP A 12 -21.05 -10.15 -3.25
CA ASP A 12 -19.62 -9.94 -3.11
C ASP A 12 -19.21 -10.12 -1.65
N VAL A 13 -18.36 -11.10 -1.37
CA VAL A 13 -17.97 -11.44 0.01
C VAL A 13 -17.13 -10.32 0.63
N CYS A 14 -16.31 -9.64 -0.17
CA CYS A 14 -15.46 -8.55 0.30
C CYS A 14 -16.33 -7.34 0.71
N ASP A 15 -17.30 -6.97 -0.13
CA ASP A 15 -18.22 -5.87 0.17
C ASP A 15 -19.08 -6.19 1.38
N ALA A 16 -19.61 -7.42 1.49
CA ALA A 16 -20.40 -7.83 2.65
C ALA A 16 -19.62 -7.74 3.97
N VAL A 17 -18.35 -8.18 3.97
CA VAL A 17 -17.47 -8.09 5.14
C VAL A 17 -17.20 -6.62 5.50
N ARG A 18 -16.92 -5.76 4.53
CA ARG A 18 -16.67 -4.32 4.75
C ARG A 18 -17.89 -3.55 5.24
N GLU A 19 -19.07 -3.93 4.76
CA GLU A 19 -20.35 -3.35 5.16
C GLU A 19 -20.89 -3.96 6.47
N GLU A 20 -20.16 -4.91 7.08
CA GLU A 20 -20.57 -5.66 8.29
C GLU A 20 -21.97 -6.29 8.16
N ARG A 21 -22.30 -6.78 6.97
CA ARG A 21 -23.61 -7.40 6.68
C ARG A 21 -23.48 -8.89 6.41
N ALA A 22 -24.58 -9.61 6.60
CA ALA A 22 -24.67 -11.01 6.20
C ALA A 22 -24.57 -11.17 4.67
N LEU A 23 -24.02 -12.31 4.24
CA LEU A 23 -24.11 -12.74 2.86
C LEU A 23 -25.58 -13.03 2.49
N ARG A 24 -25.96 -12.55 1.31
CA ARG A 24 -27.23 -12.86 0.66
C ARG A 24 -27.13 -14.27 0.08
N GLY A 25 -28.25 -14.99 0.05
CA GLY A 25 -28.31 -16.28 -0.62
C GLY A 25 -28.14 -16.12 -2.13
N GLY A 26 -27.39 -17.03 -2.75
CA GLY A 26 -27.08 -17.01 -4.18
C GLY A 26 -25.69 -17.58 -4.43
N LYS A 27 -25.00 -17.02 -5.43
CA LYS A 27 -23.58 -17.27 -5.68
C LYS A 27 -22.72 -16.22 -4.98
N TYR A 28 -21.45 -16.52 -4.80
CA TYR A 28 -20.54 -15.70 -4.01
C TYR A 28 -19.33 -15.31 -4.84
N ARG A 29 -19.03 -14.01 -4.92
CA ARG A 29 -17.79 -13.52 -5.54
C ARG A 29 -16.70 -13.39 -4.48
N VAL A 30 -15.57 -14.03 -4.75
CA VAL A 30 -14.32 -13.90 -4.00
C VAL A 30 -13.19 -13.52 -4.96
N GLY A 31 -12.05 -13.09 -4.43
CA GLY A 31 -10.82 -12.93 -5.21
C GLY A 31 -9.98 -14.20 -5.18
N LEU A 32 -9.40 -14.59 -6.31
CA LEU A 32 -8.37 -15.63 -6.39
C LEU A 32 -7.17 -15.12 -7.18
N ALA A 33 -5.97 -15.32 -6.66
CA ALA A 33 -4.73 -15.18 -7.41
C ALA A 33 -4.02 -16.54 -7.55
N VAL A 34 -3.17 -16.67 -8.59
CA VAL A 34 -2.32 -17.84 -8.80
C VAL A 34 -0.88 -17.37 -8.87
N ASP A 35 -0.01 -17.90 -8.00
CA ASP A 35 1.43 -17.57 -7.94
C ASP A 35 1.75 -16.06 -7.79
N SER A 36 0.77 -15.27 -7.35
CA SER A 36 0.86 -13.81 -7.26
C SER A 36 -0.16 -13.25 -6.27
N VAL A 37 -0.30 -11.92 -6.26
CA VAL A 37 -1.38 -11.19 -5.56
C VAL A 37 -2.32 -10.48 -6.54
N ASP A 38 -2.28 -10.85 -7.82
CA ASP A 38 -3.14 -10.28 -8.86
C ASP A 38 -4.50 -10.99 -8.84
N PHE A 39 -5.34 -10.59 -7.88
CA PHE A 39 -6.63 -11.23 -7.66
C PHE A 39 -7.59 -10.99 -8.83
N SER A 40 -8.11 -12.08 -9.38
CA SER A 40 -9.22 -12.09 -10.31
C SER A 40 -10.52 -12.54 -9.62
N PRO A 41 -11.69 -12.04 -10.06
CA PRO A 41 -12.97 -12.52 -9.54
C PRO A 41 -13.17 -14.02 -9.78
N LEU A 42 -13.55 -14.74 -8.73
CA LEU A 42 -13.96 -16.14 -8.77
C LEU A 42 -15.39 -16.26 -8.23
N ILE A 43 -16.25 -17.00 -8.93
CA ILE A 43 -17.64 -17.24 -8.51
C ILE A 43 -17.76 -18.63 -7.92
N LEU A 44 -18.32 -18.70 -6.71
CA LEU A 44 -18.58 -19.92 -5.97
C LEU A 44 -20.10 -20.11 -5.80
N ASP A 45 -20.55 -21.36 -5.84
CA ASP A 45 -21.97 -21.70 -5.75
C ASP A 45 -22.45 -21.94 -4.30
N ASP A 46 -21.54 -22.04 -3.35
CA ASP A 46 -21.78 -22.42 -1.94
C ASP A 46 -21.03 -21.43 -1.02
N PRO A 47 -21.62 -20.95 0.10
CA PRO A 47 -20.92 -20.11 1.07
C PRO A 47 -19.96 -20.90 1.98
N VAL A 48 -19.92 -22.22 1.88
CA VAL A 48 -19.00 -23.11 2.63
C VAL A 48 -18.30 -24.07 1.66
N PRO A 49 -17.56 -23.56 0.65
CA PRO A 49 -16.87 -24.41 -0.31
C PRO A 49 -15.78 -25.23 0.38
N LEU A 50 -15.53 -26.43 -0.16
CA LEU A 50 -14.32 -27.18 0.10
C LEU A 50 -13.14 -26.55 -0.66
N GLY A 51 -11.92 -26.66 -0.14
CA GLY A 51 -10.72 -26.14 -0.82
C GLY A 51 -10.59 -26.60 -2.28
N ARG A 52 -10.89 -27.88 -2.56
CA ARG A 52 -10.92 -28.40 -3.94
C ARG A 52 -11.96 -27.73 -4.84
N GLN A 53 -13.09 -27.29 -4.29
CA GLN A 53 -14.15 -26.63 -5.07
C GLN A 53 -13.71 -25.22 -5.47
N VAL A 54 -12.97 -24.53 -4.60
CA VAL A 54 -12.33 -23.24 -4.93
C VAL A 54 -11.34 -23.43 -6.09
N LEU A 55 -10.45 -24.42 -6.00
CA LEU A 55 -9.49 -24.73 -7.07
C LEU A 55 -10.18 -25.16 -8.38
N TYR A 56 -11.22 -26.00 -8.32
CA TYR A 56 -11.98 -26.41 -9.51
C TYR A 56 -12.72 -25.25 -10.17
N ALA A 57 -13.29 -24.32 -9.39
CA ALA A 57 -13.91 -23.11 -9.92
C ALA A 57 -12.88 -22.24 -10.67
N ALA A 58 -11.62 -22.28 -10.24
CA ALA A 58 -10.48 -21.64 -10.90
C ALA A 58 -9.92 -22.41 -12.11
N ASN A 59 -10.59 -23.51 -12.50
CA ASN A 59 -10.13 -24.45 -13.52
C ASN A 59 -8.80 -25.15 -13.19
N ILE A 60 -8.40 -25.20 -11.91
CA ILE A 60 -7.24 -25.95 -11.42
C ILE A 60 -7.70 -27.36 -11.06
N ARG A 61 -7.29 -28.36 -11.84
CA ARG A 61 -7.73 -29.77 -11.67
C ARG A 61 -6.68 -30.67 -11.01
N ASP A 62 -5.41 -30.34 -11.17
CA ASP A 62 -4.28 -31.11 -10.62
C ASP A 62 -4.00 -30.64 -9.19
N LEU A 63 -4.82 -31.08 -8.24
CA LEU A 63 -4.82 -30.58 -6.86
C LEU A 63 -3.47 -30.82 -6.16
N ASP A 64 -2.78 -31.90 -6.49
CA ASP A 64 -1.51 -32.28 -5.83
C ASP A 64 -0.36 -31.31 -6.18
N ARG A 65 -0.53 -30.48 -7.22
CA ARG A 65 0.43 -29.44 -7.60
C ARG A 65 0.13 -28.10 -6.98
N TYR A 66 -0.97 -27.94 -6.25
CA TYR A 66 -1.39 -26.66 -5.74
C TYR A 66 -1.60 -26.67 -4.23
N SER A 67 -0.98 -25.70 -3.56
CA SER A 67 -1.34 -25.33 -2.19
C SER A 67 -2.32 -24.16 -2.23
N LEU A 68 -3.44 -24.28 -1.51
CA LEU A 68 -4.45 -23.21 -1.42
C LEU A 68 -4.34 -22.51 -0.07
N PHE A 69 -4.33 -21.18 -0.10
CA PHE A 69 -4.36 -20.34 1.08
C PHE A 69 -5.55 -19.40 1.05
N VAL A 70 -6.16 -19.16 2.20
CA VAL A 70 -7.00 -17.99 2.43
C VAL A 70 -6.15 -16.86 3.01
N VAL A 71 -6.36 -15.64 2.54
CA VAL A 71 -5.75 -14.44 3.12
C VAL A 71 -6.75 -13.83 4.10
N SER A 72 -6.43 -13.90 5.40
CA SER A 72 -7.30 -13.39 6.46
C SER A 72 -7.48 -11.86 6.36
N GLU A 73 -8.45 -11.32 7.11
CA GLU A 73 -8.64 -9.87 7.25
C GLU A 73 -7.37 -9.18 7.79
N GLY A 74 -6.64 -9.85 8.70
CA GLY A 74 -5.34 -9.40 9.22
C GLY A 74 -4.18 -9.53 8.22
N GLY A 75 -4.41 -10.17 7.08
CA GLY A 75 -3.42 -10.39 6.02
C GLY A 75 -2.51 -11.60 6.23
N ASP A 76 -2.82 -12.47 7.19
CA ASP A 76 -2.12 -13.74 7.39
C ASP A 76 -2.58 -14.76 6.35
N PHE A 77 -1.68 -15.70 6.02
CA PHE A 77 -1.94 -16.77 5.06
C PHE A 77 -2.23 -18.04 5.83
N GLU A 78 -3.43 -18.57 5.64
CA GLU A 78 -3.87 -19.79 6.29
C GLU A 78 -4.06 -20.88 5.25
N ASP A 79 -3.35 -22.00 5.43
CA ASP A 79 -3.46 -23.18 4.55
C ASP A 79 -4.89 -23.72 4.57
N VAL A 80 -5.37 -24.14 3.40
CA VAL A 80 -6.68 -24.77 3.20
C VAL A 80 -6.48 -26.07 2.45
N ARG A 81 -6.77 -27.18 3.12
CA ARG A 81 -6.68 -28.50 2.50
C ARG A 81 -7.78 -28.70 1.45
N PRO A 82 -7.57 -29.57 0.44
CA PRO A 82 -8.60 -29.87 -0.57
C PRO A 82 -9.94 -30.35 0.00
N ASP A 83 -9.93 -31.06 1.13
CA ASP A 83 -11.11 -31.57 1.84
C ASP A 83 -11.58 -30.68 3.00
N GLU A 84 -10.91 -29.56 3.26
CA GLU A 84 -11.30 -28.62 4.29
C GLU A 84 -12.42 -27.70 3.80
N ALA A 85 -13.46 -27.56 4.63
CA ALA A 85 -14.54 -26.61 4.41
C ALA A 85 -14.12 -25.20 4.84
N VAL A 86 -14.35 -24.22 3.99
CA VAL A 86 -14.06 -22.80 4.27
C VAL A 86 -15.37 -22.04 4.36
N ASP A 87 -15.82 -21.70 5.56
CA ASP A 87 -16.99 -20.83 5.70
C ASP A 87 -16.62 -19.39 5.34
N LEU A 88 -17.13 -18.90 4.20
CA LEU A 88 -16.85 -17.56 3.69
C LEU A 88 -17.33 -16.46 4.65
N ARG A 89 -18.32 -16.76 5.50
CA ARG A 89 -18.96 -15.82 6.44
C ARG A 89 -18.16 -15.74 7.73
N GLU A 90 -17.96 -16.88 8.39
CA GLU A 90 -17.31 -16.94 9.70
C GLU A 90 -15.83 -16.60 9.60
N ARG A 91 -15.15 -17.13 8.57
CA ARG A 91 -13.72 -16.89 8.34
C ARG A 91 -13.45 -15.56 7.63
N LYS A 92 -14.49 -14.83 7.23
CA LYS A 92 -14.39 -13.64 6.36
C LYS A 92 -13.48 -13.90 5.15
N ALA A 93 -13.63 -15.05 4.52
CA ALA A 93 -12.72 -15.54 3.48
C ALA A 93 -13.09 -14.97 2.11
N TYR A 94 -12.67 -13.74 1.81
CA TYR A 94 -12.96 -13.09 0.52
C TYR A 94 -11.77 -13.09 -0.45
N ARG A 95 -10.59 -13.59 -0.06
CA ARG A 95 -9.39 -13.70 -0.91
C ARG A 95 -8.69 -15.05 -0.73
N PHE A 96 -8.39 -15.68 -1.85
CA PHE A 96 -7.64 -16.93 -1.94
C PHE A 96 -6.40 -16.76 -2.80
N ILE A 97 -5.34 -17.49 -2.48
CA ILE A 97 -4.15 -17.58 -3.33
C ILE A 97 -3.84 -19.07 -3.51
N ALA A 98 -3.69 -19.49 -4.76
CA ALA A 98 -3.21 -20.83 -5.09
C ALA A 98 -1.74 -20.73 -5.54
N PHE A 99 -0.88 -21.56 -4.97
CA PHE A 99 0.52 -21.65 -5.36
C PHE A 99 0.78 -22.98 -6.06
N SER A 100 1.38 -22.94 -7.26
CA SER A 100 1.66 -24.12 -8.09
C SER A 100 2.98 -24.84 -7.75
N GLY A 101 3.77 -24.28 -6.82
CA GLY A 101 5.05 -24.82 -6.38
C GLY A 101 4.99 -25.54 -5.01
N ASP A 102 5.83 -26.55 -4.85
CA ASP A 102 5.95 -27.35 -3.61
C ASP A 102 6.87 -26.70 -2.54
N PRO A 103 8.00 -26.05 -2.85
CA PRO A 103 8.69 -25.31 -1.80
C PRO A 103 7.87 -24.06 -1.45
N LEU A 104 7.28 -24.08 -0.27
CA LEU A 104 6.72 -22.91 0.37
C LEU A 104 7.82 -22.16 1.11
N TYR A 105 8.01 -20.90 0.74
CA TYR A 105 8.93 -19.96 1.37
C TYR A 105 8.21 -19.19 2.48
N ARG A 106 9.00 -18.58 3.36
CA ARG A 106 8.49 -17.75 4.44
C ARG A 106 9.29 -16.47 4.52
N PHE A 107 8.57 -15.36 4.67
CA PHE A 107 9.16 -14.08 5.03
C PHE A 107 8.29 -13.42 6.10
N THR A 108 8.81 -12.36 6.71
CA THR A 108 8.00 -11.48 7.56
C THR A 108 7.75 -10.15 6.86
N LEU A 109 6.56 -9.58 7.04
CA LEU A 109 6.18 -8.27 6.53
C LEU A 109 5.48 -7.47 7.63
N ASN A 110 6.15 -6.42 8.11
CA ASN A 110 5.73 -5.66 9.29
C ASN A 110 5.50 -6.57 10.51
N GLY A 111 6.39 -7.55 10.71
CA GLY A 111 6.31 -8.53 11.79
C GLY A 111 5.30 -9.67 11.59
N ARG A 112 4.40 -9.58 10.61
CA ARG A 112 3.50 -10.69 10.24
C ARG A 112 4.27 -11.74 9.44
N ARG A 113 3.97 -13.02 9.66
CA ARG A 113 4.63 -14.11 8.94
C ARG A 113 3.79 -14.52 7.74
N ILE A 114 4.36 -14.37 6.55
CA ILE A 114 3.72 -14.70 5.29
C ILE A 114 4.29 -16.03 4.77
N VAL A 115 3.39 -16.87 4.24
CA VAL A 115 3.76 -18.07 3.47
C VAL A 115 3.62 -17.72 1.99
N TRP A 116 4.62 -18.08 1.19
CA TRP A 116 4.70 -17.66 -0.20
C TRP A 116 5.20 -18.82 -1.07
N GLY A 117 4.49 -19.16 -2.15
CA GLY A 117 4.82 -20.34 -2.95
C GLY A 117 5.79 -20.11 -4.11
N MET A 118 6.34 -18.90 -4.26
CA MET A 118 7.29 -18.58 -5.31
C MET A 118 8.69 -18.33 -4.74
N PRO A 119 9.77 -18.70 -5.45
CA PRO A 119 11.14 -18.49 -4.99
C PRO A 119 11.51 -17.01 -4.91
N THR A 120 10.77 -16.13 -5.57
CA THR A 120 10.94 -14.69 -5.47
C THR A 120 9.63 -14.01 -5.08
N VAL A 121 9.75 -12.85 -4.43
CA VAL A 121 8.62 -11.95 -4.14
C VAL A 121 8.91 -10.57 -4.74
N SER A 122 7.94 -10.00 -5.45
CA SER A 122 8.09 -8.67 -6.05
C SER A 122 7.79 -7.56 -5.04
N GLU A 123 8.35 -6.38 -5.29
CA GLU A 123 8.01 -5.17 -4.52
C GLU A 123 6.51 -4.88 -4.55
N GLU A 124 5.88 -5.07 -5.72
CA GLU A 124 4.43 -4.88 -5.90
C GLU A 124 3.63 -5.83 -5.01
N ALA A 125 4.07 -7.09 -4.89
CA ALA A 125 3.44 -8.06 -4.00
C ALA A 125 3.59 -7.65 -2.53
N LEU A 126 4.78 -7.24 -2.10
CA LEU A 126 5.02 -6.74 -0.74
C LEU A 126 4.18 -5.50 -0.43
N ARG A 127 4.02 -4.61 -1.41
CA ARG A 127 3.16 -3.41 -1.31
C ARG A 127 1.69 -3.77 -1.18
N ALA A 128 1.18 -4.67 -2.02
CA ALA A 128 -0.19 -5.13 -1.96
C ALA A 128 -0.51 -5.84 -0.63
N LEU A 129 0.42 -6.65 -0.13
CA LEU A 129 0.26 -7.39 1.14
C LEU A 129 0.35 -6.49 2.38
N SER A 130 1.12 -5.40 2.30
CA SER A 130 1.24 -4.42 3.38
C SER A 130 0.16 -3.34 3.36
N GLY A 131 -0.53 -3.15 2.23
CA GLY A 131 -1.57 -2.13 2.07
C GLY A 131 -1.03 -0.70 2.02
N ILE A 132 0.27 -0.53 1.75
CA ILE A 132 0.89 0.80 1.76
C ILE A 132 0.63 1.58 0.46
N GLY A 133 0.49 2.90 0.61
CA GLY A 133 0.34 3.83 -0.52
C GLY A 133 1.67 4.28 -1.13
N ALA A 134 1.60 5.12 -2.18
CA ALA A 134 2.77 5.64 -2.90
C ALA A 134 3.77 6.42 -2.02
N GLU A 135 3.32 6.92 -0.87
CA GLU A 135 4.12 7.69 0.09
C GLU A 135 5.00 6.84 1.00
N GLN A 136 4.90 5.52 0.86
CA GLN A 136 5.64 4.56 1.66
C GLN A 136 6.41 3.61 0.74
N ALA A 137 7.49 3.07 1.28
CA ALA A 137 8.33 2.08 0.62
C ALA A 137 8.55 0.86 1.49
N VAL A 138 8.90 -0.23 0.81
CA VAL A 138 9.29 -1.49 1.42
C VAL A 138 10.81 -1.53 1.56
N PHE A 139 11.28 -1.96 2.72
CA PHE A 139 12.69 -2.17 3.00
C PHE A 139 12.89 -3.60 3.46
N LEU A 140 14.03 -4.19 3.10
CA LEU A 140 14.54 -5.42 3.71
C LEU A 140 15.39 -5.03 4.93
N GLU A 141 14.99 -5.50 6.09
CA GLU A 141 15.70 -5.32 7.35
C GLU A 141 17.03 -6.05 7.30
N ILE A 142 18.12 -5.32 7.58
CA ILE A 142 19.47 -5.89 7.66
C ILE A 142 19.91 -5.86 9.12
N ARG A 143 20.00 -7.04 9.75
CA ARG A 143 20.39 -7.15 11.16
C ARG A 143 21.75 -6.51 11.41
N GLY A 144 21.77 -5.50 12.28
CA GLY A 144 22.99 -4.76 12.64
C GLY A 144 23.52 -3.84 11.53
N GLY A 145 22.74 -3.60 10.48
CA GLY A 145 23.07 -2.72 9.36
C GLY A 145 21.96 -1.73 9.03
N THR A 146 22.09 -1.07 7.89
CA THR A 146 21.07 -0.17 7.34
C THR A 146 20.08 -0.97 6.51
N ASP A 147 18.78 -0.74 6.73
CA ASP A 147 17.72 -1.37 5.96
C ASP A 147 17.84 -1.03 4.47
N ARG A 148 17.65 -2.05 3.64
CA ARG A 148 17.83 -1.94 2.19
C ARG A 148 16.49 -1.66 1.52
N LEU A 149 16.37 -0.50 0.87
CA LEU A 149 15.21 -0.18 0.03
C LEU A 149 14.99 -1.26 -1.05
N ILE A 150 13.79 -1.82 -1.09
CA ILE A 150 13.31 -2.63 -2.22
C ILE A 150 12.74 -1.65 -3.24
N ARG A 151 13.35 -1.60 -4.43
CA ARG A 151 12.96 -0.63 -5.46
C ARG A 151 11.66 -1.07 -6.12
N PRO A 152 10.79 -0.13 -6.53
CA PRO A 152 9.65 -0.46 -7.40
C PRO A 152 10.10 -1.25 -8.63
N GLY A 153 9.35 -2.28 -9.03
CA GLY A 153 9.69 -3.17 -10.13
C GLY A 153 10.75 -4.24 -9.81
N SER A 154 11.33 -4.24 -8.61
CA SER A 154 12.35 -5.23 -8.23
C SER A 154 11.72 -6.47 -7.58
N GLN A 155 12.50 -7.55 -7.56
CA GLN A 155 12.16 -8.79 -6.87
C GLN A 155 13.25 -9.16 -5.88
N VAL A 156 12.85 -9.87 -4.83
CA VAL A 156 13.74 -10.41 -3.81
C VAL A 156 13.69 -11.93 -3.87
N ASP A 157 14.86 -12.55 -3.89
CA ASP A 157 15.04 -14.00 -3.79
C ASP A 157 14.81 -14.46 -2.35
N LEU A 158 13.97 -15.48 -2.18
CA LEU A 158 13.61 -16.10 -0.91
C LEU A 158 14.27 -17.48 -0.72
N THR A 159 15.10 -17.91 -1.67
CA THR A 159 15.77 -19.22 -1.62
C THR A 159 17.04 -19.22 -0.78
N GLU A 160 17.53 -18.04 -0.39
CA GLU A 160 18.70 -17.89 0.47
C GLU A 160 18.43 -18.38 1.90
N PRO A 161 19.44 -18.90 2.62
CA PRO A 161 19.25 -19.37 3.98
C PRO A 161 18.83 -18.23 4.92
N GLY A 162 17.63 -18.33 5.49
CA GLY A 162 17.13 -17.36 6.46
C GLY A 162 15.63 -17.19 6.38
N VAL A 163 15.15 -16.12 7.01
CA VAL A 163 13.78 -15.62 6.82
C VAL A 163 13.94 -14.12 6.59
N GLU A 164 13.61 -13.65 5.40
CA GLU A 164 13.65 -12.24 5.05
C GLU A 164 12.66 -11.48 5.92
N ALA A 165 13.07 -10.31 6.41
CA ALA A 165 12.22 -9.42 7.18
C ALA A 165 12.00 -8.13 6.39
N PHE A 166 10.78 -7.96 5.91
CA PHE A 166 10.36 -6.75 5.22
C PHE A 166 9.63 -5.83 6.19
N ILE A 167 9.96 -4.55 6.12
CA ILE A 167 9.28 -3.49 6.86
C ILE A 167 8.84 -2.39 5.90
N THR A 168 7.81 -1.66 6.28
CA THR A 168 7.34 -0.50 5.53
C THR A 168 7.58 0.78 6.30
N ALA A 169 8.11 1.79 5.64
CA ALA A 169 8.31 3.11 6.21
C ALA A 169 7.88 4.20 5.22
N ALA A 170 7.57 5.39 5.73
CA ALA A 170 7.37 6.55 4.88
C ALA A 170 8.63 6.79 4.03
N LEU A 171 8.46 7.05 2.74
CA LEU A 171 9.55 7.57 1.93
C LEU A 171 9.93 8.93 2.51
N ALA A 172 11.19 9.12 2.88
CA ALA A 172 11.73 10.44 3.16
C ALA A 172 11.78 11.24 1.85
N GLN A 173 10.64 11.78 1.43
CA GLN A 173 10.56 12.69 0.29
C GLN A 173 11.03 14.06 0.75
N ASN A 174 12.25 14.42 0.37
CA ASN A 174 12.76 15.77 0.63
C ASN A 174 12.21 16.73 -0.41
N PHE A 175 11.27 17.58 -0.01
CA PHE A 175 10.73 18.66 -0.82
C PHE A 175 11.66 19.87 -0.75
N PRO A 176 12.25 20.30 -1.88
CA PRO A 176 13.03 21.54 -1.89
C PRO A 176 12.10 22.75 -1.76
N PHE A 177 12.61 23.81 -1.15
CA PHE A 177 12.05 25.16 -1.24
C PHE A 177 13.18 26.18 -1.15
N PHE A 178 12.89 27.44 -1.47
CA PHE A 178 13.88 28.51 -1.46
C PHE A 178 13.42 29.68 -0.59
N VAL A 179 14.33 30.29 0.15
CA VAL A 179 14.12 31.59 0.80
C VAL A 179 15.26 32.52 0.40
N ASN A 180 14.96 33.66 -0.24
CA ASN A 180 15.95 34.58 -0.82
C ASN A 180 17.00 33.84 -1.67
N ASP A 181 16.55 33.04 -2.65
CA ASP A 181 17.38 32.20 -3.53
C ASP A 181 18.23 31.10 -2.85
N LYS A 182 18.21 31.01 -1.51
CA LYS A 182 18.90 29.94 -0.79
C LYS A 182 17.99 28.72 -0.67
N ARG A 183 18.51 27.57 -1.13
CA ARG A 183 17.79 26.28 -1.10
C ARG A 183 17.78 25.68 0.30
N TYR A 184 16.61 25.19 0.69
CA TYR A 184 16.37 24.36 1.86
C TYR A 184 15.59 23.10 1.44
N THR A 185 15.54 22.10 2.32
CA THR A 185 14.80 20.85 2.10
C THR A 185 14.07 20.44 3.36
N THR A 186 12.88 19.89 3.19
CA THR A 186 12.04 19.38 4.28
C THR A 186 11.43 18.03 3.89
N ASP A 187 11.19 17.16 4.85
CA ASP A 187 10.41 15.92 4.67
C ASP A 187 8.89 16.16 4.80
N LYS A 188 8.48 17.37 5.22
CA LYS A 188 7.08 17.78 5.36
C LYS A 188 6.53 18.38 4.07
N ARG A 189 5.41 17.84 3.61
CA ARG A 189 4.59 18.35 2.49
C ARG A 189 4.01 19.74 2.74
N ILE A 190 3.69 20.06 3.99
CA ILE A 190 3.11 21.33 4.41
C ILE A 190 3.96 21.89 5.54
N LEU A 191 4.31 23.17 5.46
CA LEU A 191 4.96 23.92 6.53
C LEU A 191 4.11 25.13 6.91
N THR A 192 4.21 25.54 8.16
CA THR A 192 3.74 26.85 8.64
C THR A 192 4.75 27.95 8.29
N GLY A 193 4.33 29.21 8.23
CA GLY A 193 5.25 30.33 8.04
C GLY A 193 6.36 30.36 9.09
N ALA A 194 6.04 30.07 10.36
CA ALA A 194 7.02 29.97 11.43
C ALA A 194 8.05 28.85 11.19
N GLU A 195 7.61 27.67 10.72
CA GLU A 195 8.53 26.58 10.39
C GLU A 195 9.46 26.97 9.24
N ILE A 196 8.96 27.64 8.19
CA ILE A 196 9.80 28.11 7.06
C ILE A 196 10.86 29.11 7.56
N LYS A 197 10.47 30.08 8.40
CA LYS A 197 11.40 31.04 9.00
C LYS A 197 12.47 30.35 9.84
N ALA A 198 12.11 29.29 10.57
CA ALA A 198 13.04 28.53 11.41
C ALA A 198 14.13 27.78 10.60
N PHE A 199 13.90 27.47 9.33
CA PHE A 199 14.95 26.92 8.45
C PHE A 199 16.04 27.93 8.10
N VAL A 200 15.76 29.24 8.20
CA VAL A 200 16.68 30.32 7.81
C VAL A 200 17.53 30.72 9.01
N PRO A 201 18.85 30.43 9.02
CA PRO A 201 19.71 30.79 10.14
C PRO A 201 19.75 32.31 10.30
N GLY A 202 19.44 32.80 11.50
CA GLY A 202 19.46 34.23 11.81
C GLY A 202 18.32 35.02 11.16
N TRP A 203 17.14 34.42 10.97
CA TRP A 203 15.95 35.12 10.48
C TRP A 203 15.75 36.46 11.19
N ASP A 204 15.59 37.54 10.43
CA ASP A 204 15.35 38.88 10.97
C ASP A 204 13.86 39.03 11.34
N SER A 205 13.58 39.13 12.64
CA SER A 205 12.22 39.31 13.19
C SER A 205 11.47 40.56 12.69
N THR A 206 12.17 41.53 12.10
CA THR A 206 11.59 42.73 11.46
C THR A 206 11.12 42.49 10.03
N HIS A 207 11.37 41.31 9.47
CA HIS A 207 10.92 40.93 8.14
C HIS A 207 9.69 40.02 8.18
N ASP A 208 8.88 40.15 7.15
CA ASP A 208 7.77 39.28 6.79
C ASP A 208 8.22 38.20 5.80
N LEU A 209 7.57 37.04 5.88
CA LEU A 209 7.75 35.97 4.89
C LEU A 209 6.71 36.16 3.80
N VAL A 210 7.15 36.20 2.55
CA VAL A 210 6.29 36.36 1.37
C VAL A 210 6.49 35.18 0.46
N LEU A 211 5.40 34.51 0.08
CA LEU A 211 5.38 33.49 -0.97
C LEU A 211 5.36 34.18 -2.33
N GLU A 212 6.34 33.85 -3.18
CA GLU A 212 6.45 34.40 -4.52
C GLU A 212 5.38 33.81 -5.45
N GLY A 213 4.67 34.68 -6.17
CA GLY A 213 3.69 34.28 -7.16
C GLY A 213 4.35 33.68 -8.42
N HIS A 214 3.66 32.78 -9.11
CA HIS A 214 4.12 32.27 -10.41
C HIS A 214 3.49 33.05 -11.57
N GLY A 215 4.32 33.54 -12.49
CA GLY A 215 3.87 34.23 -13.70
C GLY A 215 3.24 35.59 -13.39
N SER A 216 1.92 35.71 -13.54
CA SER A 216 1.14 36.92 -13.27
C SER A 216 0.48 36.92 -11.88
N GLU A 217 0.69 35.88 -11.08
CA GLU A 217 0.16 35.84 -9.72
C GLU A 217 0.93 36.83 -8.82
N PRO A 218 0.23 37.59 -7.97
CA PRO A 218 0.89 38.46 -7.02
C PRO A 218 1.55 37.65 -5.91
N ASP A 219 2.60 38.22 -5.34
CA ASP A 219 3.22 37.72 -4.13
C ASP A 219 2.25 37.80 -2.94
N GLN A 220 2.33 36.81 -2.04
CA GLN A 220 1.39 36.66 -0.93
C GLN A 220 2.13 36.66 0.41
N LEU A 221 1.68 37.49 1.34
CA LEU A 221 2.18 37.48 2.71
C LEU A 221 1.80 36.16 3.40
N VAL A 222 2.76 35.52 4.07
CA VAL A 222 2.54 34.27 4.81
C VAL A 222 2.66 34.53 6.31
N SER A 223 1.57 34.33 7.05
CA SER A 223 1.57 34.46 8.52
C SER A 223 2.31 33.29 9.20
N ASP A 224 2.65 33.42 10.49
CA ASP A 224 3.36 32.38 11.21
C ASP A 224 2.56 31.07 11.33
N GLU A 225 1.23 31.14 11.42
CA GLU A 225 0.32 30.00 11.51
C GLU A 225 -0.14 29.48 10.14
N GLU A 226 0.07 30.26 9.08
CA GLU A 226 -0.42 29.94 7.74
C GLU A 226 0.27 28.70 7.18
N ARG A 227 -0.54 27.74 6.70
CA ARG A 227 -0.07 26.45 6.18
C ARG A 227 0.14 26.53 4.68
N VAL A 228 1.40 26.43 4.26
CA VAL A 228 1.80 26.44 2.85
C VAL A 228 2.17 25.03 2.38
N ARG A 229 1.60 24.60 1.26
CA ARG A 229 1.99 23.35 0.58
C ARG A 229 3.32 23.53 -0.14
N ILE A 230 4.32 22.75 0.26
CA ILE A 230 5.69 22.73 -0.25
C ILE A 230 5.83 21.73 -1.40
N ASP A 231 5.14 20.60 -1.32
CA ASP A 231 5.05 19.59 -2.39
C ASP A 231 4.08 20.04 -3.49
N ILE A 232 4.58 20.82 -4.44
CA ILE A 232 3.82 21.22 -5.62
C ILE A 232 4.14 20.35 -6.82
N GLU A 233 3.13 20.08 -7.64
CA GLU A 233 3.23 19.20 -8.81
C GLU A 233 4.18 19.75 -9.89
N HIS A 234 4.28 21.08 -9.99
CA HIS A 234 5.17 21.76 -10.93
C HIS A 234 5.98 22.85 -10.25
N GLY A 235 7.30 22.79 -10.42
CA GLY A 235 8.22 23.80 -9.91
C GLY A 235 8.65 23.58 -8.46
N VAL A 236 8.95 24.68 -7.78
CA VAL A 236 9.42 24.69 -6.39
C VAL A 236 8.90 25.95 -5.71
N ARG A 237 8.50 25.83 -4.44
CA ARG A 237 8.10 27.00 -3.65
C ARG A 237 9.30 27.91 -3.40
N ARG A 238 9.10 29.20 -3.64
CA ARG A 238 10.06 30.26 -3.39
C ARG A 238 9.43 31.30 -2.48
N PHE A 239 10.21 31.75 -1.51
CA PHE A 239 9.82 32.76 -0.57
C PHE A 239 10.88 33.87 -0.55
N SER A 240 10.40 35.06 -0.24
CA SER A 240 11.24 36.23 0.01
C SER A 240 11.04 36.72 1.45
N SER A 241 12.13 37.17 2.06
CA SER A 241 12.11 37.89 3.33
C SER A 241 12.08 39.38 3.04
N VAL A 242 10.97 40.05 3.31
CA VAL A 242 10.79 41.49 3.02
C VAL A 242 10.65 42.28 4.32
N PRO A 243 11.22 43.49 4.45
CA PRO A 243 11.01 44.29 5.65
C PRO A 243 9.53 44.53 5.91
N LYS A 244 9.09 44.43 7.16
CA LYS A 244 7.72 44.79 7.56
C LYS A 244 7.43 46.21 7.10
N ALA A 245 6.26 46.41 6.49
CA ALA A 245 5.82 47.74 6.12
C ALA A 245 5.54 48.56 7.38
N ASN A 246 6.50 49.41 7.76
CA ASN A 246 6.27 50.45 8.76
C ASN A 246 5.40 51.54 8.12
N PHE A 247 4.08 51.35 8.13
CA PHE A 247 3.19 52.50 8.01
C PHE A 247 3.26 53.25 9.34
N GLY A 248 4.08 54.30 9.36
CA GLY A 248 4.26 55.21 10.50
C GLY A 248 3.05 56.08 10.76
#